data_AF-A0A4Q7ZQF5-F1
#
_entry.id   AF-A0A4Q7ZQF5-F1
#
_cell.length_a   1.000
_cell.length_b   1.000
_cell.length_c   1.000
_cell.angle_alpha   90.00
_cell.angle_beta   90.00
_cell.angle_gamma   90.00
#
_symmetry.space_group_name_H-M   'P 1'
#
loop_
_entity.id
_entity.type
_entity.pdbx_description
1 polymer ?
#
loop_
_entity_poly.entity_id
_entity_poly.type
_entity_poly.pdbx_seq_one_letter_code
_entity_poly.pdbx_strand_id
1 'polypeptide(L)'
;MVDNPEDASSDTGPESQLKSAPEQALDAIGLLIVEQKPGFRDGDVISAEAVARRTGVSKATGRDVIQALSQMRLVQITPRVGATVQKPEEWNMLDPSVIDWRLQLRSSRLVRRALAELRDVLEPAAARFAAQRATADVCQELYWLAEDLFEIGHRKPFTEADRKQFRDVDGRFHTALLAASGNEAFRSLAHVVVGVMNYRIDRQWAGDQHRARPAQLPSGDVPDFPNSPEPIALWLHRCLARAVVHGQPEAAYAFSRGQLAEIDDGLLLDAELRAAIVAGFDSIELTAAERQEARDVFDTCLQEARERQRRRTGWDQ
;
A
#
# COMPACT_ATOMS: atom_id res chain seq x y z
N MET A 1 37.63 -11.65 45.31
CA MET A 1 36.22 -11.60 45.73
C MET A 1 35.62 -10.37 45.06
N VAL A 2 35.00 -10.58 43.88
CA VAL A 2 33.59 -10.25 43.56
C VAL A 2 33.37 -8.73 43.35
N ASP A 3 32.70 -8.22 42.33
CA ASP A 3 32.35 -8.60 40.96
C ASP A 3 31.76 -7.31 40.33
N ASN A 4 31.67 -7.26 39.01
CA ASN A 4 31.20 -6.14 38.20
C ASN A 4 29.73 -5.72 38.52
N PRO A 5 29.29 -4.53 38.08
CA PRO A 5 28.01 -4.52 37.38
C PRO A 5 28.11 -3.78 36.04
N GLU A 6 28.02 -4.59 34.98
CA GLU A 6 27.57 -4.19 33.65
C GLU A 6 26.12 -3.69 33.73
N ASP A 7 25.91 -2.41 33.43
CA ASP A 7 24.59 -1.89 33.06
C ASP A 7 24.45 -2.01 31.53
N ALA A 8 24.23 -3.24 31.07
CA ALA A 8 23.82 -3.52 29.70
C ALA A 8 22.32 -3.25 29.58
N SER A 9 21.98 -2.02 29.24
CA SER A 9 20.66 -1.67 28.72
C SER A 9 20.44 -2.46 27.43
N SER A 10 19.55 -3.44 27.51
CA SER A 10 19.08 -4.24 26.39
C SER A 10 18.12 -3.39 25.55
N ASP A 11 18.71 -2.61 24.64
CA ASP A 11 18.02 -2.00 23.51
C ASP A 11 17.49 -3.11 22.60
N THR A 12 16.24 -3.51 22.82
CA THR A 12 15.50 -4.41 21.95
C THR A 12 14.71 -3.58 20.97
N GLY A 13 15.39 -3.17 19.89
CA GLY A 13 14.71 -2.65 18.70
C GLY A 13 13.70 -3.67 18.16
N PRO A 14 12.67 -3.25 17.41
CA PRO A 14 11.64 -4.16 16.93
C PRO A 14 12.25 -5.13 15.92
N GLU A 15 12.57 -6.34 16.38
CA GLU A 15 12.86 -7.47 15.52
C GLU A 15 11.69 -7.62 14.55
N SER A 16 11.99 -7.61 13.25
CA SER A 16 11.11 -8.15 12.22
C SER A 16 10.73 -9.57 12.65
N GLN A 17 9.56 -9.73 13.29
CA GLN A 17 9.08 -11.03 13.75
C GLN A 17 9.03 -11.97 12.54
N LEU A 18 9.97 -12.90 12.48
CA LEU A 18 9.96 -13.97 11.50
C LEU A 18 8.61 -14.69 11.62
N LYS A 19 7.86 -14.76 10.52
CA LYS A 19 6.56 -15.45 10.47
C LYS A 19 6.69 -16.82 11.12
N SER A 20 5.73 -17.19 11.95
CA SER A 20 5.68 -18.50 12.58
C SER A 20 5.57 -19.62 11.53
N ALA A 21 5.99 -20.85 11.87
CA ALA A 21 5.88 -21.99 10.94
C ALA A 21 4.45 -22.21 10.39
N PRO A 22 3.37 -22.05 11.18
CA PRO A 22 1.99 -22.08 10.65
C PRO A 22 1.70 -21.00 9.62
N GLU A 23 2.15 -19.76 9.84
CA GLU A 23 1.96 -18.64 8.90
C GLU A 23 2.74 -18.86 7.61
N GLN A 24 3.98 -19.33 7.70
CA GLN A 24 4.78 -19.70 6.53
C GLN A 24 4.11 -20.84 5.73
N ALA A 25 3.53 -21.82 6.41
CA ALA A 25 2.80 -22.91 5.75
C ALA A 25 1.52 -22.41 5.06
N LEU A 26 0.77 -21.51 5.70
CA LEU A 26 -0.40 -20.86 5.11
C LEU A 26 0.00 -20.07 3.85
N ASP A 27 1.03 -19.24 3.92
CA ASP A 27 1.55 -18.49 2.78
C ASP A 27 1.97 -19.41 1.62
N ALA A 28 2.72 -20.47 1.94
CA ALA A 28 3.21 -21.41 0.94
C ALA A 28 2.06 -22.11 0.19
N ILE A 29 1.00 -22.54 0.90
CA ILE A 29 -0.15 -23.18 0.26
C ILE A 29 -1.03 -22.15 -0.46
N GLY A 30 -1.26 -20.97 0.14
CA GLY A 30 -2.03 -19.89 -0.44
C GLY A 30 -1.46 -19.43 -1.79
N LEU A 31 -0.14 -19.25 -1.87
CA LEU A 31 0.55 -18.92 -3.13
C LEU A 31 0.34 -20.00 -4.21
N LEU A 32 0.41 -21.29 -3.86
CA LEU A 32 0.18 -22.37 -4.83
C LEU A 32 -1.25 -22.36 -5.39
N ILE A 33 -2.24 -22.07 -4.54
CA ILE A 33 -3.65 -21.93 -4.96
C ILE A 33 -3.82 -20.71 -5.86
N VAL A 34 -3.31 -19.55 -5.45
CA VAL A 34 -3.41 -18.30 -6.20
C VAL A 34 -2.68 -18.39 -7.55
N GLU A 35 -1.58 -19.13 -7.63
CA GLU A 35 -0.85 -19.44 -8.87
C GLU A 35 -1.49 -20.56 -9.72
N GLN A 36 -2.54 -21.24 -9.22
CA GLN A 36 -3.20 -22.38 -9.87
C GLN A 36 -2.20 -23.50 -10.27
N LYS A 37 -1.26 -23.80 -9.37
CA LYS A 37 -0.27 -24.87 -9.57
C LYS A 37 -0.94 -26.24 -9.60
N PRO A 38 -0.38 -27.23 -10.34
CA PRO A 38 -0.93 -28.60 -10.34
C PRO A 38 -1.10 -29.15 -8.91
N GLY A 39 -2.30 -29.65 -8.59
CA GLY A 39 -2.68 -30.12 -7.25
C GLY A 39 -3.25 -29.04 -6.32
N PHE A 40 -3.37 -27.80 -6.81
CA PHE A 40 -3.93 -26.64 -6.11
C PHE A 40 -4.79 -25.77 -7.06
N ARG A 41 -5.34 -26.35 -8.12
CA ARG A 41 -6.25 -25.68 -9.07
C ARG A 41 -7.68 -25.75 -8.58
N ASP A 42 -8.56 -24.93 -9.15
CA ASP A 42 -10.01 -25.08 -8.97
C ASP A 42 -10.45 -26.55 -9.11
N GLY A 43 -11.19 -27.04 -8.11
CA GLY A 43 -11.66 -28.42 -8.01
C GLY A 43 -10.66 -29.42 -7.44
N ASP A 44 -9.36 -29.09 -7.31
CA ASP A 44 -8.38 -29.98 -6.68
C ASP A 44 -8.69 -30.16 -5.19
N VAL A 45 -8.47 -31.38 -4.68
CA VAL A 45 -8.72 -31.72 -3.28
C VAL A 45 -7.40 -31.76 -2.50
N ILE A 46 -7.31 -30.93 -1.46
CA ILE A 46 -6.16 -30.81 -0.57
C ILE A 46 -6.47 -31.51 0.75
N SER A 47 -5.53 -32.31 1.24
CA SER A 47 -5.60 -32.94 2.56
C SER A 47 -4.58 -32.32 3.51
N ALA A 48 -4.89 -32.32 4.81
CA ALA A 48 -3.98 -31.82 5.84
C ALA A 48 -2.63 -32.57 5.87
N GLU A 49 -2.63 -33.83 5.45
CA GLU A 49 -1.41 -34.63 5.32
C GLU A 49 -0.55 -34.18 4.13
N ALA A 50 -1.17 -33.82 3.01
CA ALA A 50 -0.45 -33.23 1.89
C ALA A 50 0.16 -31.87 2.26
N VAL A 51 -0.59 -31.03 3.01
CA VAL A 51 -0.08 -29.75 3.54
C VAL A 51 1.12 -29.99 4.47
N ALA A 52 0.96 -30.86 5.47
CA ALA A 52 2.02 -31.20 6.42
C ALA A 52 3.29 -31.70 5.72
N ARG A 53 3.14 -32.65 4.79
CA ARG A 53 4.28 -33.19 4.01
C ARG A 53 4.98 -32.12 3.18
N ARG A 54 4.24 -31.17 2.62
CA ARG A 54 4.79 -30.14 1.72
C ARG A 54 5.46 -28.99 2.46
N THR A 55 4.98 -28.67 3.66
CA THR A 55 5.44 -27.51 4.44
C THR A 55 6.29 -27.89 5.65
N GLY A 56 6.36 -29.18 6.00
CA GLY A 56 7.11 -29.68 7.16
C GLY A 56 6.41 -29.50 8.50
N VAL A 57 5.20 -28.92 8.53
CA VAL A 57 4.42 -28.74 9.77
C VAL A 57 3.71 -30.04 10.19
N SER A 58 3.20 -30.06 11.43
CA SER A 58 2.42 -31.20 11.92
C SER A 58 1.09 -31.37 11.16
N LYS A 59 0.51 -32.58 11.21
CA LYS A 59 -0.83 -32.84 10.62
C LYS A 59 -1.94 -32.01 11.29
N ALA A 60 -1.79 -31.68 12.58
CA ALA A 60 -2.73 -30.79 13.28
C ALA A 60 -2.64 -29.38 12.69
N THR A 61 -1.43 -28.82 12.62
CA THR A 61 -1.15 -27.51 11.99
C THR A 61 -1.62 -27.47 10.53
N GLY A 62 -1.45 -28.55 9.77
CA GLY A 62 -1.95 -28.64 8.40
C GLY A 62 -3.49 -28.57 8.30
N ARG A 63 -4.23 -29.00 9.34
CA ARG A 63 -5.69 -28.79 9.41
C ARG A 63 -6.02 -27.33 9.71
N ASP A 64 -5.27 -26.70 10.60
CA ASP A 64 -5.46 -25.28 10.94
C ASP A 64 -5.20 -24.39 9.71
N VAL A 65 -4.18 -24.71 8.92
CA VAL A 65 -3.92 -24.05 7.62
C VAL A 65 -5.11 -24.22 6.66
N ILE A 66 -5.66 -25.43 6.52
CA ILE A 66 -6.85 -25.66 5.69
C ILE A 66 -8.06 -24.88 6.22
N GLN A 67 -8.22 -24.80 7.54
CA GLN A 67 -9.30 -24.05 8.17
C GLN A 67 -9.17 -22.55 7.88
N ALA A 68 -7.97 -21.99 7.96
CA ALA A 68 -7.69 -20.60 7.60
C ALA A 68 -7.98 -20.34 6.11
N LEU A 69 -7.49 -21.20 5.21
CA LEU A 69 -7.80 -21.11 3.77
C LEU A 69 -9.31 -21.17 3.49
N SER A 70 -10.07 -21.92 4.30
CA SER A 70 -11.52 -22.00 4.17
C SER A 70 -12.22 -20.72 4.63
N GLN A 71 -11.74 -20.06 5.69
CA GLN A 71 -12.25 -18.75 6.11
C GLN A 71 -12.02 -17.67 5.04
N MET A 72 -10.92 -17.78 4.30
CA MET A 72 -10.60 -16.93 3.13
C MET A 72 -11.36 -17.35 1.86
N ARG A 73 -12.14 -18.43 1.90
CA ARG A 73 -12.87 -19.03 0.78
C ARG A 73 -11.98 -19.55 -0.36
N LEU A 74 -10.70 -19.80 -0.11
CA LEU A 74 -9.81 -20.45 -1.08
C LEU A 74 -10.14 -21.93 -1.23
N VAL A 75 -10.69 -22.54 -0.18
CA VAL A 75 -11.12 -23.94 -0.17
C VAL A 75 -12.47 -24.10 0.50
N GLN A 76 -13.22 -25.12 0.10
CA GLN A 76 -14.43 -25.59 0.78
C GLN A 76 -14.16 -26.93 1.44
N ILE A 77 -14.36 -26.99 2.76
CA ILE A 77 -14.17 -28.23 3.53
C ILE A 77 -15.42 -29.09 3.39
N THR A 78 -15.27 -30.28 2.82
CA THR A 78 -16.35 -31.26 2.66
C THR A 78 -16.03 -32.53 3.47
N PRO A 79 -16.94 -33.00 4.36
CA PRO A 79 -16.73 -34.21 5.13
C PRO A 79 -16.39 -35.41 4.25
N ARG A 80 -15.38 -36.19 4.65
CA ARG A 80 -14.89 -37.41 3.96
C ARG A 80 -14.26 -37.21 2.57
N VAL A 81 -14.38 -36.03 1.96
CA VAL A 81 -13.75 -35.68 0.68
C VAL A 81 -12.42 -34.97 0.91
N GLY A 82 -12.39 -33.95 1.79
CA GLY A 82 -11.22 -33.10 2.00
C GLY A 82 -11.55 -31.62 1.77
N ALA A 83 -10.53 -30.80 1.54
CA ALA A 83 -10.70 -29.38 1.22
C ALA A 83 -10.59 -29.17 -0.29
N THR A 84 -11.70 -28.86 -0.95
CA THR A 84 -11.74 -28.62 -2.40
C THR A 84 -11.40 -27.16 -2.69
N VAL A 85 -10.37 -26.92 -3.47
CA VAL A 85 -9.99 -25.57 -3.94
C VAL A 85 -11.14 -24.96 -4.72
N GLN A 86 -11.45 -23.70 -4.40
CA GLN A 86 -12.49 -22.94 -5.06
C GLN A 86 -11.93 -22.13 -6.24
N LYS A 87 -12.76 -21.89 -7.25
CA LYS A 87 -12.47 -20.94 -8.33
C LYS A 87 -12.20 -19.52 -7.78
N PRO A 88 -11.39 -18.70 -8.49
CA PRO A 88 -11.01 -17.37 -8.03
C PRO A 88 -12.18 -16.47 -7.63
N GLU A 89 -13.31 -16.55 -8.33
CA GLU A 89 -14.47 -15.67 -8.11
C GLU A 89 -15.12 -15.84 -6.73
N GLU A 90 -14.89 -16.96 -6.05
CA GLU A 90 -15.45 -17.23 -4.72
C GLU A 90 -14.53 -16.79 -3.57
N TRP A 91 -13.27 -16.47 -3.88
CA TRP A 91 -12.28 -16.10 -2.86
C TRP A 91 -12.67 -14.79 -2.17
N ASN A 92 -12.30 -14.66 -0.90
CA ASN A 92 -12.35 -13.37 -0.23
C ASN A 92 -11.24 -12.46 -0.78
N MET A 93 -11.55 -11.69 -1.82
CA MET A 93 -10.61 -10.81 -2.51
C MET A 93 -10.10 -9.64 -1.66
N LEU A 94 -10.75 -9.36 -0.52
CA LEU A 94 -10.38 -8.30 0.41
C LEU A 94 -9.59 -8.84 1.62
N ASP A 95 -9.36 -10.14 1.69
CA ASP A 95 -8.52 -10.72 2.73
C ASP A 95 -7.05 -10.28 2.53
N PRO A 96 -6.35 -9.81 3.58
CA PRO A 96 -4.98 -9.33 3.45
C PRO A 96 -4.03 -10.38 2.85
N SER A 97 -4.10 -11.64 3.29
CA SER A 97 -3.22 -12.69 2.80
C SER A 97 -3.48 -13.00 1.33
N VAL A 98 -4.76 -13.02 0.93
CA VAL A 98 -5.16 -13.26 -0.46
C VAL A 98 -4.69 -12.13 -1.38
N ILE A 99 -4.82 -10.87 -0.94
CA ILE A 99 -4.28 -9.71 -1.65
C ILE A 99 -2.77 -9.85 -1.81
N ASP A 100 -2.06 -10.13 -0.73
CA ASP A 100 -0.60 -10.26 -0.72
C ASP A 100 -0.15 -11.34 -1.72
N TRP A 101 -0.71 -12.55 -1.66
CA TRP A 101 -0.36 -13.64 -2.58
C TRP A 101 -0.64 -13.28 -4.03
N ARG A 102 -1.78 -12.62 -4.31
CA ARG A 102 -2.15 -12.19 -5.67
C ARG A 102 -1.24 -11.08 -6.20
N LEU A 103 -0.77 -10.20 -5.34
CA LEU A 103 0.20 -9.16 -5.69
C LEU A 103 1.58 -9.76 -6.01
N GLN A 104 1.92 -10.91 -5.43
CA GLN A 104 3.17 -11.61 -5.77
C GLN A 104 3.18 -12.22 -7.17
N LEU A 105 2.00 -12.47 -7.78
CA LEU A 105 1.89 -13.04 -9.12
C LEU A 105 2.53 -12.16 -10.20
N ARG A 106 3.09 -12.79 -11.23
CA ARG A 106 3.59 -12.07 -12.43
C ARG A 106 2.49 -11.29 -13.15
N SER A 107 1.25 -11.77 -13.07
CA SER A 107 0.05 -11.17 -13.66
C SER A 107 -0.67 -10.19 -12.71
N SER A 108 -0.03 -9.73 -11.62
CA SER A 108 -0.62 -8.85 -10.61
C SER A 108 -1.08 -7.47 -11.12
N ARG A 109 -0.86 -7.13 -12.40
CA ARG A 109 -1.29 -5.85 -12.99
C ARG A 109 -2.79 -5.61 -12.81
N LEU A 110 -3.64 -6.63 -13.02
CA LEU A 110 -5.09 -6.50 -12.83
C LEU A 110 -5.47 -6.30 -11.37
N VAL A 111 -4.76 -6.98 -10.45
CA VAL A 111 -4.94 -6.85 -9.00
C VAL A 111 -4.58 -5.44 -8.55
N ARG A 112 -3.42 -4.93 -8.98
CA ARG A 112 -2.98 -3.57 -8.69
C ARG A 112 -3.94 -2.52 -9.22
N ARG A 113 -4.45 -2.70 -10.44
CA ARG A 113 -5.44 -1.79 -11.03
C ARG A 113 -6.73 -1.78 -10.21
N ALA A 114 -7.30 -2.95 -9.89
CA ALA A 114 -8.54 -3.02 -9.11
C ALA A 114 -8.37 -2.39 -7.71
N LEU A 115 -7.21 -2.59 -7.07
CA LEU A 115 -6.91 -1.99 -5.76
C LEU A 115 -6.67 -0.48 -5.86
N ALA A 116 -6.08 0.01 -6.94
CA ALA A 116 -5.95 1.45 -7.21
C ALA A 116 -7.31 2.12 -7.45
N GLU A 117 -8.19 1.48 -8.25
CA GLU A 117 -9.57 1.93 -8.47
C GLU A 117 -10.35 2.01 -7.15
N LEU A 118 -10.15 1.04 -6.25
CA LEU A 118 -10.74 1.08 -4.91
C LEU A 118 -10.25 2.30 -4.10
N ARG A 119 -8.94 2.59 -4.15
CA ARG A 119 -8.34 3.75 -3.46
C ARG A 119 -8.87 5.09 -3.98
N ASP A 120 -9.03 5.23 -5.30
CA ASP A 120 -9.58 6.44 -5.94
C ASP A 120 -11.02 6.76 -5.51
N VAL A 121 -11.77 5.74 -5.12
CA VAL A 121 -13.11 5.92 -4.56
C VAL A 121 -13.06 6.18 -3.05
N LEU A 122 -12.29 5.38 -2.29
CA LEU A 122 -12.37 5.36 -0.84
C LEU A 122 -11.62 6.51 -0.17
N GLU A 123 -10.36 6.74 -0.52
CA GLU A 123 -9.51 7.68 0.23
C GLU A 123 -9.98 9.13 0.11
N PRO A 124 -10.35 9.64 -1.07
CA PRO A 124 -10.85 11.00 -1.19
C PRO A 124 -12.16 11.21 -0.42
N ALA A 125 -13.05 10.22 -0.46
CA ALA A 125 -14.29 10.25 0.32
C ALA A 125 -14.00 10.22 1.83
N ALA A 126 -13.05 9.39 2.26
CA ALA A 126 -12.60 9.32 3.64
C ALA A 126 -11.99 10.66 4.11
N ALA A 127 -11.14 11.28 3.28
CA ALA A 127 -10.55 12.59 3.54
C ALA A 127 -11.59 13.68 3.72
N ARG A 128 -12.59 13.73 2.82
CA ARG A 128 -13.72 14.67 2.93
C ARG A 128 -14.46 14.50 4.25
N PHE A 129 -14.77 13.26 4.62
CA PHE A 129 -15.48 12.98 5.87
C PHE A 129 -14.61 13.22 7.11
N ALA A 130 -13.31 12.93 7.03
CA ALA A 130 -12.36 13.19 8.12
C ALA A 130 -12.33 14.69 8.44
N ALA A 131 -12.25 15.56 7.43
CA ALA A 131 -12.33 17.01 7.64
C ALA A 131 -13.64 17.46 8.34
N GLN A 132 -14.71 16.69 8.23
CA GLN A 132 -15.99 17.02 8.87
C GLN A 132 -16.16 16.39 10.26
N ARG A 133 -15.43 15.32 10.58
CA ARG A 133 -15.75 14.40 11.69
C ARG A 133 -14.57 14.08 12.61
N ALA A 134 -13.34 14.37 12.20
CA ALA A 134 -12.16 14.04 12.96
C ALA A 134 -12.16 14.73 14.33
N THR A 135 -11.71 14.01 15.36
CA THR A 135 -11.49 14.57 16.69
C THR A 135 -10.16 15.31 16.72
N ALA A 136 -9.98 16.20 17.71
CA ALA A 136 -8.71 16.91 17.90
C ALA A 136 -7.51 15.96 18.00
N ASP A 137 -7.65 14.83 18.70
CA ASP A 137 -6.57 13.84 18.85
C ASP A 137 -6.17 13.22 17.50
N VAL A 138 -7.14 12.89 16.65
CA VAL A 138 -6.86 12.33 15.32
C VAL A 138 -6.33 13.39 14.36
N CYS A 139 -6.78 14.63 14.46
CA CYS A 139 -6.20 15.76 13.74
C CYS A 139 -4.72 15.95 14.11
N GLN A 140 -4.38 15.86 15.39
CA GLN A 140 -3.00 15.94 15.87
C GLN A 140 -2.16 14.77 15.36
N GLU A 141 -2.69 13.55 15.40
CA GLU A 141 -2.02 12.36 14.85
C GLU A 141 -1.73 12.52 13.35
N LEU A 142 -2.73 12.88 12.54
CA LEU A 142 -2.58 13.08 11.10
C LEU A 142 -1.56 14.18 10.77
N TYR A 143 -1.56 15.26 11.55
CA TYR A 143 -0.57 16.33 11.39
C TYR A 143 0.86 15.80 11.57
N TRP A 144 1.15 15.12 12.69
CA TRP A 144 2.50 14.62 12.95
C TRP A 144 2.93 13.53 11.98
N LEU A 145 2.03 12.62 11.60
CA LEU A 145 2.31 11.63 10.58
C LEU A 145 2.67 12.27 9.22
N ALA A 146 2.00 13.37 8.85
CA ALA A 146 2.31 14.07 7.60
C ALA A 146 3.65 14.83 7.66
N GLU A 147 4.00 15.42 8.80
CA GLU A 147 5.33 16.03 9.00
C GLU A 147 6.42 14.95 9.00
N ASP A 148 6.22 13.80 9.65
CA ASP A 148 7.14 12.66 9.61
C ASP A 148 7.39 12.18 8.17
N LEU A 149 6.32 12.01 7.37
CA LEU A 149 6.45 11.63 5.94
C LEU A 149 7.29 12.66 5.17
N PHE A 150 7.04 13.93 5.40
CA PHE A 150 7.77 15.01 4.75
C PHE A 150 9.26 14.97 5.12
N GLU A 151 9.58 14.87 6.40
CA GLU A 151 10.96 14.80 6.88
C GLU A 151 11.69 13.57 6.34
N ILE A 152 11.09 12.38 6.43
CA ILE A 152 11.70 11.12 5.96
C ILE A 152 11.93 11.20 4.44
N GLY A 153 10.95 11.68 3.67
CA GLY A 153 11.03 11.77 2.21
C GLY A 153 12.12 12.73 1.70
N HIS A 154 12.47 13.75 2.49
CA HIS A 154 13.53 14.71 2.16
C HIS A 154 14.94 14.23 2.51
N ARG A 155 15.11 13.13 3.25
CA ARG A 155 16.44 12.59 3.55
C ARG A 155 17.15 12.14 2.28
N LYS A 156 18.41 12.55 2.12
CA LYS A 156 19.28 12.16 1.01
C LYS A 156 20.67 11.76 1.54
N PRO A 157 21.23 10.59 1.12
CA PRO A 157 20.60 9.59 0.26
C PRO A 157 19.40 8.91 0.96
N PHE A 158 18.36 8.56 0.20
CA PHE A 158 17.19 7.87 0.73
C PHE A 158 17.50 6.38 0.88
N THR A 159 17.68 5.90 2.11
CA THR A 159 18.18 4.55 2.40
C THR A 159 17.07 3.51 2.44
N GLU A 160 17.44 2.23 2.55
CA GLU A 160 16.47 1.16 2.83
C GLU A 160 15.76 1.33 4.18
N ALA A 161 16.46 1.84 5.19
CA ALA A 161 15.87 2.13 6.48
C ALA A 161 14.83 3.25 6.37
N ASP A 162 15.16 4.33 5.65
CA ASP A 162 14.21 5.43 5.39
C ASP A 162 12.99 4.94 4.62
N ARG A 163 13.17 4.07 3.62
CA ARG A 163 12.05 3.47 2.88
C ARG A 163 11.11 2.67 3.77
N LYS A 164 11.65 1.82 4.66
CA LYS A 164 10.85 1.04 5.62
C LYS A 164 10.10 1.97 6.58
N GLN A 165 10.79 2.98 7.11
CA GLN A 165 10.19 3.97 8.00
C GLN A 165 9.07 4.75 7.28
N PHE A 166 9.33 5.23 6.06
CA PHE A 166 8.34 5.93 5.24
C PHE A 166 7.09 5.09 5.02
N ARG A 167 7.26 3.82 4.59
CA ARG A 167 6.15 2.89 4.38
C ARG A 167 5.30 2.72 5.64
N ASP A 168 5.93 2.55 6.79
CA ASP A 168 5.21 2.30 8.04
C ASP A 168 4.44 3.56 8.49
N VAL A 169 5.01 4.75 8.31
CA VAL A 169 4.34 6.03 8.61
C VAL A 169 3.20 6.29 7.61
N ASP A 170 3.41 6.01 6.32
CA ASP A 170 2.43 6.18 5.23
C ASP A 170 1.20 5.30 5.49
N GLY A 171 1.44 4.02 5.81
CA GLY A 171 0.37 3.09 6.18
C GLY A 171 -0.43 3.55 7.41
N ARG A 172 0.24 4.12 8.43
CA ARG A 172 -0.42 4.69 9.62
C ARG A 172 -1.25 5.93 9.27
N PHE A 173 -0.71 6.83 8.44
CA PHE A 173 -1.41 8.04 8.00
C PHE A 173 -2.74 7.70 7.34
N HIS A 174 -2.72 6.83 6.33
CA HIS A 174 -3.92 6.44 5.62
C HIS A 174 -4.88 5.63 6.51
N THR A 175 -4.38 4.76 7.39
CA THR A 175 -5.23 4.06 8.37
C THR A 175 -5.97 5.04 9.28
N ALA A 176 -5.26 6.03 9.84
CA ALA A 176 -5.84 7.07 10.66
C ALA A 176 -6.87 7.90 9.88
N LEU A 177 -6.58 8.27 8.63
CA LEU A 177 -7.48 9.02 7.76
C LEU A 177 -8.80 8.26 7.49
N LEU A 178 -8.71 6.97 7.14
CA LEU A 178 -9.90 6.14 6.94
C LEU A 178 -10.71 5.98 8.23
N ALA A 179 -10.04 5.84 9.38
CA ALA A 179 -10.71 5.79 10.67
C ALA A 179 -11.39 7.12 11.04
N ALA A 180 -10.75 8.26 10.73
CA ALA A 180 -11.22 9.62 10.97
C ALA A 180 -12.49 9.97 10.18
N SER A 181 -12.72 9.27 9.05
CA SER A 181 -13.95 9.42 8.26
C SER A 181 -15.23 9.11 9.04
N GLY A 182 -15.14 8.44 10.19
CA GLY A 182 -16.30 7.99 10.96
C GLY A 182 -17.12 6.91 10.26
N ASN A 183 -16.65 6.38 9.12
CA ASN A 183 -17.30 5.30 8.39
C ASN A 183 -16.62 3.98 8.75
N GLU A 184 -17.34 3.12 9.48
CA GLU A 184 -16.84 1.82 9.92
C GLU A 184 -16.46 0.91 8.74
N ALA A 185 -17.17 1.01 7.61
CA ALA A 185 -16.85 0.25 6.41
C ALA A 185 -15.50 0.69 5.83
N PHE A 186 -15.23 2.00 5.77
CA PHE A 186 -13.93 2.52 5.32
C PHE A 186 -12.82 2.08 6.27
N ARG A 187 -13.02 2.21 7.58
CA ARG A 187 -12.08 1.72 8.58
C ARG A 187 -11.75 0.24 8.40
N SER A 188 -12.76 -0.59 8.14
CA SER A 188 -12.58 -2.04 7.92
C SER A 188 -11.79 -2.40 6.66
N LEU A 189 -11.60 -1.45 5.73
CA LEU A 189 -10.85 -1.63 4.49
C LEU A 189 -9.45 -1.00 4.52
N ALA A 190 -9.02 -0.44 5.66
CA ALA A 190 -7.71 0.20 5.79
C ALA A 190 -6.56 -0.75 5.39
N HIS A 191 -6.62 -2.02 5.78
CA HIS A 191 -5.57 -2.99 5.42
C HIS A 191 -5.47 -3.24 3.91
N VAL A 192 -6.58 -3.15 3.17
CA VAL A 192 -6.61 -3.29 1.70
C VAL A 192 -5.88 -2.12 1.05
N VAL A 193 -6.17 -0.90 1.52
CA VAL A 193 -5.54 0.35 1.06
C VAL A 193 -4.03 0.34 1.38
N VAL A 194 -3.66 0.01 2.61
CA VAL A 194 -2.26 -0.06 3.06
C VAL A 194 -1.50 -1.16 2.33
N GLY A 195 -2.09 -2.34 2.13
CA GLY A 195 -1.43 -3.46 1.45
C GLY A 195 -0.98 -3.12 0.03
N VAL A 196 -1.82 -2.44 -0.77
CA VAL A 196 -1.43 -2.05 -2.14
C VAL A 196 -0.37 -0.94 -2.16
N MET A 197 -0.39 -0.01 -1.19
CA MET A 197 0.64 1.02 -1.05
C MET A 197 1.99 0.41 -0.68
N ASN A 198 2.01 -0.44 0.35
CA ASN A 198 3.20 -1.13 0.81
C ASN A 198 3.81 -1.98 -0.30
N TYR A 199 2.98 -2.69 -1.08
CA TYR A 199 3.47 -3.43 -2.23
C TYR A 199 4.19 -2.53 -3.25
N ARG A 200 3.67 -1.32 -3.53
CA ARG A 200 4.35 -0.36 -4.41
C ARG A 200 5.70 0.03 -3.83
N ILE A 201 5.75 0.43 -2.55
CA ILE A 201 7.00 0.89 -1.91
C ILE A 201 8.04 -0.24 -1.85
N ASP A 202 7.65 -1.44 -1.41
CA ASP A 202 8.56 -2.57 -1.21
C ASP A 202 9.08 -3.16 -2.53
N ARG A 203 8.29 -3.11 -3.62
CA ARG A 203 8.70 -3.72 -4.90
C ARG A 203 9.21 -2.72 -5.93
N GLN A 204 8.61 -1.54 -6.02
CA GLN A 204 8.97 -0.55 -7.04
C GLN A 204 10.16 0.29 -6.58
N TRP A 205 10.19 0.76 -5.33
CA TRP A 205 11.30 1.60 -4.85
C TRP A 205 12.55 0.81 -4.44
N ALA A 206 12.42 -0.51 -4.26
CA ALA A 206 13.56 -1.40 -4.09
C ALA A 206 14.30 -1.72 -5.41
N GLY A 207 13.88 -1.14 -6.55
CA GLY A 207 14.61 -1.21 -7.83
C GLY A 207 14.58 -2.59 -8.50
N ASP A 208 13.49 -3.35 -8.39
CA ASP A 208 13.27 -4.66 -9.04
C ASP A 208 14.45 -5.65 -8.92
N GLN A 209 15.16 -5.67 -7.77
CA GLN A 209 16.22 -6.65 -7.51
C GLN A 209 15.71 -8.12 -7.45
N HIS A 210 14.40 -8.34 -7.56
CA HIS A 210 13.77 -9.67 -7.55
C HIS A 210 13.31 -10.19 -8.92
N ARG A 211 13.44 -9.40 -10.01
CA ARG A 211 13.46 -9.96 -11.36
C ARG A 211 14.90 -10.15 -11.79
N ALA A 212 15.28 -11.41 -12.03
CA ALA A 212 16.32 -11.68 -13.02
C ALA A 212 15.92 -10.91 -14.28
N ARG A 213 16.71 -9.87 -14.62
CA ARG A 213 16.56 -9.08 -15.84
C ARG A 213 16.34 -10.05 -16.99
N PRO A 214 15.19 -10.04 -17.70
CA PRO A 214 15.09 -10.81 -18.93
C PRO A 214 16.23 -10.33 -19.81
N ALA A 215 17.10 -11.23 -20.24
CA ALA A 215 18.35 -10.89 -20.92
C ALA A 215 18.16 -10.15 -22.27
N GLN A 216 16.93 -9.81 -22.66
CA GLN A 216 16.53 -9.41 -24.01
C GLN A 216 15.52 -8.25 -24.06
N LEU A 217 15.27 -7.50 -22.98
CA LEU A 217 14.55 -6.23 -23.11
C LEU A 217 15.54 -5.11 -23.51
N PRO A 218 15.25 -4.29 -24.54
CA PRO A 218 16.07 -3.14 -24.89
C PRO A 218 16.21 -2.21 -23.68
N SER A 219 17.42 -1.70 -23.44
CA SER A 219 17.77 -0.84 -22.29
C SER A 219 17.09 0.56 -22.28
N GLY A 220 15.96 0.75 -22.96
CA GLY A 220 15.34 2.07 -23.16
C GLY A 220 13.93 2.27 -22.58
N ASP A 221 13.19 1.21 -22.23
CA ASP A 221 11.72 1.31 -22.09
C ASP A 221 11.16 0.97 -20.69
N VAL A 222 12.00 0.75 -19.68
CA VAL A 222 11.52 0.61 -18.30
C VAL A 222 11.75 1.94 -17.60
N PRO A 223 10.70 2.64 -17.11
CA PRO A 223 10.88 3.85 -16.33
C PRO A 223 11.81 3.54 -15.16
N ASP A 224 12.82 4.37 -14.93
CA ASP A 224 13.51 4.42 -13.64
C ASP A 224 12.42 4.62 -12.59
N PHE A 225 12.08 3.56 -11.85
CA PHE A 225 11.11 3.69 -10.78
C PHE A 225 11.74 4.56 -9.69
N PRO A 226 11.03 5.58 -9.19
CA PRO A 226 11.59 6.48 -8.20
C PRO A 226 12.01 5.66 -6.98
N ASN A 227 13.24 5.85 -6.51
CA ASN A 227 13.79 5.19 -5.33
C ASN A 227 13.50 5.98 -4.04
N SER A 228 12.71 7.06 -4.14
CA SER A 228 12.29 7.94 -3.05
C SER A 228 10.91 8.55 -3.37
N PRO A 229 10.14 9.04 -2.39
CA PRO A 229 8.84 9.67 -2.64
C PRO A 229 8.96 10.86 -3.59
N GLU A 230 7.94 11.06 -4.43
CA GLU A 230 7.80 12.26 -5.25
C GLU A 230 7.57 13.47 -4.33
N PRO A 231 8.26 14.61 -4.56
CA PRO A 231 8.11 15.79 -3.70
C PRO A 231 6.67 16.28 -3.56
N ILE A 232 5.87 16.19 -4.63
CA ILE A 232 4.47 16.62 -4.58
C ILE A 232 3.63 15.74 -3.66
N ALA A 233 3.90 14.44 -3.58
CA ALA A 233 3.17 13.55 -2.68
C ALA A 233 3.39 13.95 -1.22
N LEU A 234 4.62 14.32 -0.85
CA LEU A 234 4.94 14.81 0.49
C LEU A 234 4.15 16.08 0.84
N TRP A 235 4.10 17.04 -0.09
CA TRP A 235 3.32 18.25 0.07
C TRP A 235 1.81 17.98 0.18
N LEU A 236 1.28 17.07 -0.64
CA LEU A 236 -0.13 16.72 -0.61
C LEU A 236 -0.52 16.02 0.71
N HIS A 237 0.35 15.21 1.32
CA HIS A 237 0.11 14.66 2.67
C HIS A 237 0.00 15.77 3.72
N ARG A 238 0.94 16.71 3.74
CA ARG A 238 0.89 17.86 4.67
C ARG A 238 -0.36 18.71 4.47
N CYS A 239 -0.67 19.04 3.22
CA CYS A 239 -1.84 19.85 2.89
C CYS A 239 -3.15 19.14 3.21
N LEU A 240 -3.22 17.81 3.00
CA LEU A 240 -4.36 16.98 3.38
C LEU A 240 -4.56 16.98 4.90
N ALA A 241 -3.50 16.74 5.69
CA ALA A 241 -3.59 16.78 7.15
C ALA A 241 -4.11 18.13 7.65
N ARG A 242 -3.57 19.24 7.11
CA ARG A 242 -4.02 20.60 7.44
C ARG A 242 -5.46 20.85 7.01
N ALA A 243 -5.87 20.38 5.83
CA ALA A 243 -7.27 20.48 5.39
C ALA A 243 -8.22 19.75 6.35
N VAL A 244 -7.82 18.60 6.90
CA VAL A 244 -8.58 17.90 7.93
C VAL A 244 -8.62 18.72 9.24
N VAL A 245 -7.47 19.22 9.70
CA VAL A 245 -7.35 20.05 10.92
C VAL A 245 -8.24 21.30 10.86
N HIS A 246 -8.30 21.98 9.72
CA HIS A 246 -9.08 23.21 9.54
C HIS A 246 -10.52 22.98 9.07
N GLY A 247 -10.95 21.72 8.95
CA GLY A 247 -12.30 21.38 8.52
C GLY A 247 -12.65 21.81 7.09
N GLN A 248 -11.71 21.64 6.15
CA GLN A 248 -11.85 21.99 4.74
C GLN A 248 -12.12 20.73 3.88
N PRO A 249 -13.38 20.28 3.76
CA PRO A 249 -13.72 19.00 3.12
C PRO A 249 -13.33 18.90 1.63
N GLU A 250 -13.53 19.97 0.86
CA GLU A 250 -13.23 19.97 -0.57
C GLU A 250 -11.71 20.02 -0.83
N ALA A 251 -10.97 20.74 0.00
CA ALA A 251 -9.51 20.73 -0.06
C ALA A 251 -8.95 19.35 0.31
N ALA A 252 -9.46 18.73 1.38
CA ALA A 252 -9.05 17.38 1.78
C ALA A 252 -9.34 16.34 0.67
N TYR A 253 -10.52 16.41 0.05
CA TYR A 253 -10.86 15.56 -1.10
C TYR A 253 -9.88 15.77 -2.27
N ALA A 254 -9.60 17.03 -2.64
CA ALA A 254 -8.72 17.36 -3.76
C ALA A 254 -7.27 16.92 -3.51
N PHE A 255 -6.73 17.13 -2.32
CA PHE A 255 -5.37 16.69 -1.98
C PHE A 255 -5.23 15.17 -1.99
N SER A 256 -6.22 14.46 -1.44
CA SER A 256 -6.23 12.98 -1.49
C SER A 256 -6.33 12.45 -2.93
N ARG A 257 -7.18 13.03 -3.79
CA ARG A 257 -7.19 12.71 -5.24
C ARG A 257 -5.84 13.00 -5.90
N GLY A 258 -5.18 14.10 -5.52
CA GLY A 258 -3.85 14.45 -6.02
C GLY A 258 -2.79 13.40 -5.69
N GLN A 259 -2.83 12.80 -4.50
CA GLN A 259 -1.88 11.75 -4.10
C GLN A 259 -2.00 10.50 -4.98
N LEU A 260 -3.22 10.18 -5.42
CA LEU A 260 -3.48 9.04 -6.31
C LEU A 260 -3.04 9.30 -7.75
N ALA A 261 -2.67 10.54 -8.08
CA ALA A 261 -2.27 10.91 -9.41
C ALA A 261 -0.97 10.25 -9.89
N GLU A 262 -0.17 9.76 -8.96
CA GLU A 262 1.00 8.93 -9.26
C GLU A 262 0.65 7.58 -9.90
N ILE A 263 -0.55 7.07 -9.66
CA ILE A 263 -0.94 5.70 -10.05
C ILE A 263 -1.52 5.68 -11.47
N ASP A 264 -2.09 6.81 -11.91
CA ASP A 264 -2.98 6.88 -13.06
C ASP A 264 -2.48 7.80 -14.19
N ASP A 265 -1.18 8.11 -14.23
CA ASP A 265 -0.45 8.72 -15.37
C ASP A 265 -1.17 9.88 -16.10
N GLY A 266 -2.04 10.61 -15.39
CA GLY A 266 -3.01 11.50 -16.02
C GLY A 266 -3.98 12.24 -15.10
N LEU A 267 -4.11 11.87 -13.83
CA LEU A 267 -4.94 12.59 -12.86
C LEU A 267 -4.49 14.06 -12.67
N LEU A 268 -3.18 14.35 -12.63
CA LEU A 268 -2.69 15.75 -12.62
C LEU A 268 -3.04 16.51 -13.91
N LEU A 269 -3.35 15.81 -14.99
CA LEU A 269 -3.75 16.41 -16.26
C LEU A 269 -5.25 16.72 -16.31
N ASP A 270 -6.04 16.30 -15.31
CA ASP A 270 -7.42 16.72 -15.15
C ASP A 270 -7.51 18.20 -14.71
N ALA A 271 -8.26 19.01 -15.46
CA ALA A 271 -8.30 20.46 -15.24
C ALA A 271 -9.05 20.85 -13.98
N GLU A 272 -10.11 20.12 -13.66
CA GLU A 272 -10.94 20.38 -12.48
C GLU A 272 -10.18 20.05 -11.20
N LEU A 273 -9.53 18.88 -11.16
CA LEU A 273 -8.69 18.47 -10.04
C LEU A 273 -7.54 19.45 -9.81
N ARG A 274 -6.86 19.91 -10.88
CA ARG A 274 -5.82 20.94 -10.72
C ARG A 274 -6.36 22.23 -10.09
N ALA A 275 -7.49 22.72 -10.57
CA ALA A 275 -8.11 23.92 -10.02
C ALA A 275 -8.49 23.72 -8.55
N ALA A 276 -9.00 22.54 -8.20
CA ALA A 276 -9.35 22.18 -6.83
C ALA A 276 -8.13 22.10 -5.91
N ILE A 277 -7.00 21.51 -6.35
CA ILE A 277 -5.75 21.46 -5.58
C ILE A 277 -5.21 22.88 -5.34
N VAL A 278 -5.19 23.72 -6.39
CA VAL A 278 -4.73 25.10 -6.29
C VAL A 278 -5.60 25.92 -5.33
N ALA A 279 -6.93 25.81 -5.44
CA ALA A 279 -7.85 26.44 -4.50
C ALA A 279 -7.66 25.89 -3.07
N GLY A 280 -7.37 24.60 -2.96
CA GLY A 280 -7.01 23.94 -1.71
C GLY A 280 -5.84 24.65 -1.01
N PHE A 281 -4.74 24.92 -1.71
CA PHE A 281 -3.57 25.61 -1.13
C PHE A 281 -3.88 27.00 -0.57
N ASP A 282 -4.91 27.68 -1.11
CA ASP A 282 -5.35 28.99 -0.62
C ASP A 282 -6.33 28.89 0.55
N SER A 283 -6.96 27.74 0.75
CA SER A 283 -8.00 27.51 1.77
C SER A 283 -7.48 26.99 3.12
N ILE A 284 -6.21 26.59 3.19
CA ILE A 284 -5.57 26.03 4.39
C ILE A 284 -4.50 26.96 4.95
N GLU A 285 -4.20 26.83 6.25
CA GLU A 285 -3.14 27.63 6.87
C GLU A 285 -1.76 27.10 6.48
N LEU A 286 -1.14 27.78 5.52
CA LEU A 286 0.27 27.67 5.14
C LEU A 286 0.92 29.04 5.29
N THR A 287 2.19 29.07 5.70
CA THR A 287 3.00 30.28 5.56
C THR A 287 3.13 30.67 4.08
N ALA A 288 3.43 31.93 3.80
CA ALA A 288 3.63 32.38 2.42
C ALA A 288 4.75 31.59 1.70
N ALA A 289 5.80 31.21 2.44
CA ALA A 289 6.90 30.40 1.92
C ALA A 289 6.45 28.96 1.62
N GLU A 290 5.79 28.29 2.56
CA GLU A 290 5.27 26.93 2.36
C GLU A 290 4.29 26.87 1.17
N ARG A 291 3.40 27.86 1.05
CA ARG A 291 2.44 27.93 -0.05
C ARG A 291 3.14 28.09 -1.41
N GLN A 292 4.16 28.94 -1.47
CA GLN A 292 4.92 29.14 -2.70
C GLN A 292 5.66 27.85 -3.08
N GLU A 293 6.33 27.21 -2.12
CA GLU A 293 7.05 25.96 -2.34
C GLU A 293 6.12 24.83 -2.82
N ALA A 294 4.96 24.66 -2.17
CA ALA A 294 3.97 23.66 -2.57
C ALA A 294 3.49 23.87 -4.03
N ARG A 295 3.29 25.13 -4.43
CA ARG A 295 2.89 25.50 -5.81
C ARG A 295 4.00 25.23 -6.81
N ASP A 296 5.23 25.62 -6.49
CA ASP A 296 6.39 25.41 -7.37
C ASP A 296 6.64 23.91 -7.62
N VAL A 297 6.53 23.10 -6.56
CA VAL A 297 6.63 21.64 -6.65
C VAL A 297 5.49 21.07 -7.51
N PHE A 298 4.24 21.52 -7.28
CA PHE A 298 3.09 21.07 -8.06
C PHE A 298 3.22 21.40 -9.55
N ASP A 299 3.63 22.63 -9.89
CA ASP A 299 3.82 23.06 -11.27
C ASP A 299 4.95 22.29 -11.96
N THR A 300 6.04 21.98 -11.24
CA THR A 300 7.13 21.14 -11.72
C THR A 300 6.63 19.73 -12.07
N CYS A 301 5.95 19.06 -11.15
CA CYS A 301 5.41 17.72 -11.39
C CYS A 301 4.36 17.70 -12.52
N LEU A 302 3.59 18.80 -12.68
CA LEU A 302 2.65 18.94 -13.80
C LEU A 302 3.35 19.06 -15.15
N GLN A 303 4.46 19.82 -15.23
CA GLN A 303 5.28 19.92 -16.44
C GLN A 303 5.83 18.54 -16.84
N GLU A 304 6.39 17.81 -15.87
CA GLU A 304 6.91 16.45 -16.09
C GLU A 304 5.81 15.46 -16.53
N ALA A 305 4.62 15.53 -15.94
CA ALA A 305 3.47 14.73 -16.36
C ALA A 305 3.08 15.01 -17.82
N ARG A 306 3.06 16.29 -18.24
CA ARG A 306 2.80 16.68 -19.63
C ARG A 306 3.88 16.16 -20.58
N GLU A 307 5.14 16.20 -20.17
CA GLU A 307 6.24 15.64 -20.97
C GLU A 307 6.11 14.13 -21.15
N ARG A 308 5.83 13.40 -20.07
CA ARG A 308 5.58 11.95 -20.11
C ARG A 308 4.43 11.61 -21.06
N GLN A 309 3.33 12.38 -20.99
CA GLN A 309 2.19 12.20 -21.90
C GLN A 309 2.59 12.45 -23.37
N ARG A 310 3.29 13.55 -23.66
CA ARG A 310 3.76 13.88 -25.03
C ARG A 310 4.65 12.79 -25.61
N ARG A 311 5.60 12.25 -24.81
CA ARG A 311 6.48 11.16 -25.24
C ARG A 311 5.70 9.89 -25.59
N ARG A 312 4.63 9.59 -24.84
CA ARG A 312 3.77 8.42 -25.09
C ARG A 312 2.89 8.58 -26.33
N THR A 313 2.35 9.76 -26.58
CA THR A 313 1.49 10.03 -27.74
C THR A 313 2.28 10.32 -29.02
N GLY A 314 3.59 10.52 -28.94
CA GLY A 314 4.46 10.97 -30.03
C GLY A 314 5.18 9.88 -30.83
N TRP A 315 4.87 8.59 -30.64
CA TRP A 315 5.41 7.45 -31.40
C TRP A 315 4.45 6.96 -32.51
N ASP A 316 3.74 7.88 -33.17
CA ASP A 316 2.84 7.61 -34.30
C ASP A 316 2.97 8.69 -35.41
N GLN A 317 4.19 9.17 -35.68
CA GLN A 317 4.51 9.96 -36.88
C GLN A 317 5.75 9.45 -37.59
#